data_AF-A0A150RW53-F1
#
_entry.id   AF-A0A150RW53-F1
#
_cell.length_a   1.000
_cell.length_b   1.000
_cell.length_c   1.000
_cell.angle_alpha   90.00
_cell.angle_beta   90.00
_cell.angle_gamma   90.00
#
_symmetry.space_group_name_H-M   'P 1'
#
loop_
_entity.id
_entity.type
_entity.pdbx_description
1 polymer ?
#
loop_
_entity_poly.entity_id
_entity_poly.type
_entity_poly.pdbx_seq_one_letter_code
_entity_poly.pdbx_strand_id
1 'polypeptide(L)'
;MSHEKLFEVASGLLATADARGHFHDLNPAWERTLGWSLDELRAKPYIEFVHPGDREATLAETNALFNGRTTSRFDNRYLCKDGSYRWLGWAARVDMAEPAEGRLIYATALDVTNDREQAARFDQVAQLAKVYERLFQVSVGLLVTLDADGYFRHANPAWERTLGWTPEDMTSRPFIEFVHPEDREATLAEAAALFQGRTTIRFDNRYECKDGSYKWLAWTAHLDAADDPANRLVYGTAHDVTSYRELLGEFERTLARLRDSMQAMSTPLIPITDRIVVMPLVGQMDTERVSQVMAVALDGVQSSQAQMVILDVTGLKEIDTRVASALVDTARALQLLGARTILTGIRPAVAQTLVGLGLDLAGLITKSTLQSAISFALQSGQTPARALSP
;
A
#
# COMPACT_ATOMS: atom_id res chain seq x y z
N MET A 1 30.32 -24.21 67.81
CA MET A 1 29.38 -23.15 68.23
C MET A 1 29.30 -21.95 67.29
N SER A 2 30.39 -21.32 66.83
CA SER A 2 30.29 -20.14 65.92
C SER A 2 30.00 -20.52 64.45
N HIS A 3 30.66 -21.54 63.91
CA HIS A 3 30.47 -21.99 62.51
C HIS A 3 29.09 -22.59 62.24
N GLU A 4 28.53 -23.30 63.21
CA GLU A 4 27.20 -23.92 63.13
C GLU A 4 26.08 -22.87 63.06
N LYS A 5 26.19 -21.81 63.88
CA LYS A 5 25.28 -20.66 63.79
C LYS A 5 25.40 -19.93 62.45
N LEU A 6 26.61 -19.79 61.90
CA LEU A 6 26.82 -19.21 60.57
C LEU A 6 26.19 -20.07 59.46
N PHE A 7 26.29 -21.40 59.58
CA PHE A 7 25.68 -22.34 58.66
C PHE A 7 24.15 -22.18 58.65
N GLU A 8 23.52 -22.07 59.83
CA GLU A 8 22.07 -21.91 59.97
C GLU A 8 21.54 -20.56 59.46
N VAL A 9 22.26 -19.46 59.72
CA VAL A 9 21.80 -18.10 59.39
C VAL A 9 22.20 -17.63 57.99
N ALA A 10 23.06 -18.38 57.29
CA ALA A 10 23.47 -18.03 55.93
C ALA A 10 22.25 -17.92 54.99
N SER A 11 22.25 -16.86 54.18
CA SER A 11 21.24 -16.64 53.14
C SER A 11 21.47 -17.54 51.92
N GLY A 12 22.72 -17.85 51.62
CA GLY A 12 23.09 -18.83 50.59
C GLY A 12 22.82 -20.27 51.03
N LEU A 13 22.61 -21.13 50.04
CA LEU A 13 22.45 -22.55 50.20
C LEU A 13 23.82 -23.17 50.43
N LEU A 14 24.08 -23.68 51.63
CA LEU A 14 25.33 -24.34 51.97
C LEU A 14 25.10 -25.84 51.99
N ALA A 15 25.98 -26.59 51.34
CA ALA A 15 25.85 -28.03 51.23
C ALA A 15 27.18 -28.77 51.31
N THR A 16 27.17 -29.97 51.87
CA THR A 16 28.20 -30.98 51.64
C THR A 16 27.61 -32.16 50.88
N ALA A 17 28.37 -32.76 49.97
CA ALA A 17 27.93 -33.92 49.20
C ALA A 17 29.04 -34.94 48.99
N ASP A 18 28.69 -36.23 48.95
CA ASP A 18 29.64 -37.31 48.76
C ASP A 18 29.90 -37.64 47.27
N ALA A 19 30.85 -38.55 47.02
CA ALA A 19 31.17 -39.03 45.67
C ALA A 19 30.04 -39.86 45.02
N ARG A 20 29.05 -40.31 45.80
CA ARG A 20 27.86 -41.03 45.32
C ARG A 20 26.73 -40.09 44.94
N GLY A 21 26.92 -38.78 45.13
CA GLY A 21 25.97 -37.75 44.77
C GLY A 21 24.88 -37.51 45.82
N HIS A 22 25.09 -37.88 47.09
CA HIS A 22 24.13 -37.62 48.17
C HIS A 22 24.55 -36.42 49.00
N PHE A 23 23.58 -35.60 49.38
CA PHE A 23 23.81 -34.52 50.33
C PHE A 23 24.00 -35.07 51.75
N HIS A 24 24.98 -34.52 52.47
CA HIS A 24 25.24 -34.83 53.87
C HIS A 24 24.72 -33.69 54.76
N ASP A 25 25.37 -32.54 54.69
CA ASP A 25 24.98 -31.35 55.44
C ASP A 25 24.27 -30.38 54.51
N LEU A 26 23.14 -29.85 54.98
CA LEU A 26 22.34 -28.85 54.27
C LEU A 26 21.86 -27.84 55.30
N ASN A 27 21.96 -26.55 54.98
CA ASN A 27 21.43 -25.50 55.85
C ASN A 27 19.93 -25.24 55.59
N PRO A 28 19.21 -24.55 56.50
CA PRO A 28 17.79 -24.25 56.34
C PRO A 28 17.43 -23.37 55.13
N ALA A 29 18.41 -22.76 54.44
CA ALA A 29 18.17 -22.04 53.20
C ALA A 29 17.66 -22.96 52.08
N TRP A 30 18.00 -24.25 52.11
CA TRP A 30 17.54 -25.25 51.14
C TRP A 30 16.02 -25.43 51.17
N GLU A 31 15.44 -25.63 52.35
CA GLU A 31 13.99 -25.81 52.49
C GLU A 31 13.22 -24.54 52.10
N ARG A 32 13.75 -23.37 52.49
CA ARG A 32 13.16 -22.07 52.13
C ARG A 32 13.17 -21.80 50.63
N THR A 33 14.21 -22.26 49.92
CA THR A 33 14.39 -21.96 48.49
C THR A 33 13.69 -22.97 47.59
N LEU A 34 13.80 -24.27 47.88
CA LEU A 34 13.28 -25.34 47.02
C LEU A 34 11.98 -25.98 47.55
N GLY A 35 11.62 -25.76 48.82
CA GLY A 35 10.40 -26.29 49.43
C GLY A 35 10.45 -27.77 49.83
N TRP A 36 11.52 -28.49 49.50
CA TRP A 36 11.79 -29.84 50.00
C TRP A 36 12.29 -29.79 51.43
N SER A 37 11.93 -30.78 52.25
CA SER A 37 12.57 -30.93 53.56
C SER A 37 14.02 -31.40 53.42
N LEU A 38 14.88 -31.08 54.40
CA LEU A 38 16.28 -31.51 54.37
C LEU A 38 16.42 -33.03 54.31
N ASP A 39 15.53 -33.77 54.96
CA ASP A 39 15.54 -35.24 54.93
C ASP A 39 15.15 -35.79 53.55
N GLU A 40 14.18 -35.18 52.87
CA GLU A 40 13.84 -35.53 51.48
C GLU A 40 15.01 -35.27 50.52
N LEU A 41 15.74 -34.16 50.72
CA LEU A 41 16.91 -33.82 49.91
C LEU A 41 18.09 -34.77 50.15
N ARG A 42 18.30 -35.24 51.38
CA ARG A 42 19.34 -36.22 51.73
C ARG A 42 19.01 -37.64 51.27
N ALA A 43 17.73 -37.99 51.26
CA ALA A 43 17.28 -39.35 50.94
C ALA A 43 17.51 -39.76 49.47
N LYS A 44 17.77 -38.79 48.59
CA LYS A 44 17.94 -39.01 47.15
C LYS A 44 19.24 -38.38 46.64
N PRO A 45 19.82 -38.93 45.57
CA PRO A 45 20.93 -38.29 44.88
C PRO A 45 20.53 -36.88 44.40
N TYR A 46 21.38 -35.88 44.60
CA TYR A 46 21.05 -34.49 44.24
C TYR A 46 20.75 -34.32 42.75
N ILE A 47 21.29 -35.20 41.90
CA ILE A 47 21.08 -35.19 40.45
C ILE A 47 19.61 -35.42 40.06
N GLU A 48 18.81 -36.05 40.92
CA GLU A 48 17.38 -36.21 40.69
C GLU A 48 16.63 -34.87 40.75
N PHE A 49 17.09 -33.97 41.61
CA PHE A 49 16.56 -32.61 41.73
C PHE A 49 17.10 -31.69 40.64
N VAL A 50 18.16 -32.06 39.93
CA VAL A 50 18.67 -31.27 38.78
C VAL A 50 17.78 -31.47 37.56
N HIS A 51 17.44 -30.37 36.88
CA HIS A 51 16.69 -30.37 35.64
C HIS A 51 17.32 -31.33 34.61
N PRO A 52 16.55 -32.18 33.91
CA PRO A 52 17.09 -33.23 33.04
C PRO A 52 18.16 -32.74 32.04
N GLY A 53 17.96 -31.57 31.44
CA GLY A 53 18.90 -30.97 30.49
C GLY A 53 20.23 -30.48 31.10
N ASP A 54 20.34 -30.36 32.43
CA ASP A 54 21.54 -29.85 33.11
C ASP A 54 22.31 -30.99 33.81
N ARG A 55 21.79 -32.22 33.81
CA ARG A 55 22.35 -33.36 34.55
C ARG A 55 23.72 -33.76 34.05
N GLU A 56 23.90 -33.87 32.74
CA GLU A 56 25.19 -34.25 32.14
C GLU A 56 26.29 -33.26 32.52
N ALA A 57 26.02 -31.96 32.36
CA ALA A 57 26.95 -30.90 32.74
C ALA A 57 27.26 -30.91 34.25
N THR A 58 26.24 -31.16 35.09
CA THR A 58 26.43 -31.24 36.55
C THR A 58 27.31 -32.42 36.93
N LEU A 59 27.13 -33.60 36.32
CA LEU A 59 27.96 -34.78 36.58
C LEU A 59 29.41 -34.56 36.14
N ALA A 60 29.61 -33.92 34.98
CA ALA A 60 30.94 -33.55 34.52
C ALA A 60 31.66 -32.61 35.50
N GLU A 61 30.93 -31.62 36.04
CA GLU A 61 31.47 -30.67 37.02
C GLU A 61 31.81 -31.36 38.36
N THR A 62 30.92 -32.23 38.86
CA THR A 62 31.17 -33.06 40.04
C THR A 62 32.43 -33.92 39.87
N ASN A 63 32.56 -34.58 38.71
CA ASN A 63 33.76 -35.39 38.42
C ASN A 63 35.02 -34.54 38.38
N ALA A 64 34.95 -33.31 37.84
CA ALA A 64 36.07 -32.39 37.83
C ALA A 64 36.49 -31.97 39.25
N LEU A 65 35.52 -31.73 40.14
CA LEU A 65 35.76 -31.40 41.55
C LEU A 65 36.51 -32.51 42.29
N PHE A 66 36.09 -33.78 42.15
CA PHE A 66 36.80 -34.91 42.76
C PHE A 66 38.19 -35.20 42.17
N ASN A 67 38.47 -34.67 40.98
CA ASN A 67 39.80 -34.68 40.36
C ASN A 67 40.66 -33.47 40.77
N GLY A 68 40.21 -32.68 41.75
CA GLY A 68 40.97 -31.58 42.33
C GLY A 68 40.78 -30.23 41.64
N ARG A 69 39.83 -30.09 40.70
CA ARG A 69 39.42 -28.77 40.22
C ARG A 69 38.56 -28.07 41.27
N THR A 70 38.58 -26.75 41.25
CA THR A 70 37.68 -25.91 42.06
C THR A 70 36.68 -25.24 41.14
N THR A 71 35.41 -25.30 41.49
CA THR A 71 34.33 -24.61 40.77
C THR A 71 34.15 -23.24 41.39
N SER A 72 34.48 -22.19 40.64
CA SER A 72 34.24 -20.80 41.06
C SER A 72 32.85 -20.30 40.70
N ARG A 73 32.27 -20.83 39.61
CA ARG A 73 30.91 -20.54 39.16
C ARG A 73 30.38 -21.64 38.24
N PHE A 74 29.27 -22.23 38.60
CA PHE A 74 28.51 -23.17 37.77
C PHE A 74 27.03 -22.99 38.02
N ASP A 75 26.23 -22.74 36.98
CA ASP A 75 24.80 -22.49 37.14
C ASP A 75 24.00 -23.68 36.61
N ASN A 76 23.07 -24.22 37.40
CA ASN A 76 22.14 -25.25 36.94
C ASN A 76 20.76 -25.09 37.58
N ARG A 77 19.75 -25.72 36.99
CA ARG A 77 18.37 -25.65 37.48
C ARG A 77 18.08 -26.77 38.46
N TYR A 78 17.54 -26.42 39.63
CA TYR A 78 17.04 -27.34 40.64
C TYR A 78 15.50 -27.31 40.72
N LEU A 79 14.92 -28.49 40.86
CA LEU A 79 13.49 -28.74 40.96
C LEU A 79 12.98 -28.38 42.35
N CYS A 80 11.98 -27.52 42.41
CA CYS A 80 11.23 -27.21 43.61
C CYS A 80 10.13 -28.24 43.86
N LYS A 81 9.67 -28.34 45.11
CA LYS A 81 8.61 -29.27 45.51
C LYS A 81 7.28 -28.99 44.80
N ASP A 82 7.04 -27.75 44.39
CA ASP A 82 5.87 -27.33 43.61
C ASP A 82 5.97 -27.65 42.10
N GLY A 83 7.09 -28.22 41.64
CA GLY A 83 7.34 -28.56 40.24
C GLY A 83 8.03 -27.46 39.42
N SER A 84 8.25 -26.27 39.99
CA SER A 84 9.00 -25.19 39.34
C SER A 84 10.51 -25.44 39.39
N TYR A 85 11.29 -24.65 38.63
CA TYR A 85 12.75 -24.74 38.64
C TYR A 85 13.39 -23.43 39.09
N ARG A 86 14.46 -23.54 39.88
CA ARG A 86 15.29 -22.43 40.35
C ARG A 86 16.71 -22.57 39.80
N TRP A 87 17.28 -21.49 39.30
CA TRP A 87 18.68 -21.44 38.92
C TRP A 87 19.54 -21.27 40.17
N LEU A 88 20.40 -22.25 40.44
CA LEU A 88 21.38 -22.17 41.51
C LEU A 88 22.76 -21.92 40.91
N GLY A 89 23.41 -20.83 41.33
CA GLY A 89 24.79 -20.51 40.98
C GLY A 89 25.74 -21.03 42.05
N TRP A 90 26.60 -21.97 41.67
CA TRP A 90 27.44 -22.77 42.56
C TRP A 90 28.89 -22.30 42.58
N ALA A 91 29.48 -22.29 43.77
CA ALA A 91 30.91 -22.39 43.97
C ALA A 91 31.18 -23.59 44.87
N ALA A 92 32.13 -24.44 44.50
CA ALA A 92 32.38 -25.70 45.18
C ALA A 92 33.85 -26.11 45.12
N ARG A 93 34.28 -26.88 46.12
CA ARG A 93 35.62 -27.48 46.19
C ARG A 93 35.60 -28.80 46.94
N VAL A 94 36.59 -29.65 46.66
CA VAL A 94 36.86 -30.87 47.43
C VAL A 94 38.19 -30.69 48.15
N ASP A 95 38.27 -31.09 49.41
CA ASP A 95 39.56 -31.17 50.11
C ASP A 95 40.30 -32.44 49.69
N MET A 96 41.35 -32.27 48.88
CA MET A 96 42.13 -33.38 48.34
C MET A 96 43.08 -33.99 49.38
N ALA A 97 43.28 -33.35 50.54
CA ALA A 97 44.09 -33.89 51.62
C ALA A 97 43.40 -35.04 52.38
N GLU A 98 42.08 -35.16 52.26
CA GLU A 98 41.33 -36.26 52.87
C GLU A 98 41.44 -37.58 52.07
N PRO A 99 41.34 -38.74 52.74
CA PRO A 99 41.31 -40.05 52.08
C PRO A 99 40.16 -40.16 51.08
N ALA A 100 40.40 -40.81 49.94
CA ALA A 100 39.44 -40.86 48.82
C ALA A 100 38.04 -41.39 49.21
N GLU A 101 37.94 -42.29 50.19
CA GLU A 101 36.66 -42.83 50.67
C GLU A 101 35.81 -41.85 51.49
N GLY A 102 36.42 -40.79 52.03
CA GLY A 102 35.74 -39.82 52.90
C GLY A 102 35.56 -38.43 52.32
N ARG A 103 36.06 -38.19 51.09
CA ARG A 103 36.04 -36.85 50.48
C ARG A 103 34.62 -36.34 50.26
N LEU A 104 34.36 -35.14 50.76
CA LEU A 104 33.13 -34.39 50.50
C LEU A 104 33.40 -33.19 49.60
N ILE A 105 32.42 -32.89 48.76
CA ILE A 105 32.29 -31.59 48.11
C ILE A 105 31.75 -30.62 49.15
N TYR A 106 32.44 -29.50 49.33
CA TYR A 106 31.95 -28.34 50.07
C TYR A 106 31.45 -27.31 49.07
N ALA A 107 30.16 -27.00 49.12
CA ALA A 107 29.50 -26.18 48.13
C ALA A 107 28.68 -25.04 48.76
N THR A 108 28.70 -23.89 48.09
CA THR A 108 27.78 -22.79 48.31
C THR A 108 27.01 -22.53 47.01
N ALA A 109 25.71 -22.31 47.13
CA ALA A 109 24.83 -21.96 46.04
C ALA A 109 24.02 -20.71 46.38
N LEU A 110 23.72 -19.91 45.37
CA LEU A 110 22.81 -18.77 45.45
C LEU A 110 21.68 -18.97 44.44
N ASP A 111 20.44 -18.66 44.85
CA ASP A 111 19.33 -18.57 43.89
C ASP A 111 19.55 -17.33 43.00
N VAL A 112 19.91 -17.57 41.75
CA VAL A 112 20.15 -16.54 40.72
C VAL A 112 19.01 -16.49 39.71
N THR A 113 17.84 -17.09 40.02
CA THR A 113 16.70 -17.18 39.11
C THR A 113 16.25 -15.80 38.64
N ASN A 114 15.99 -14.88 39.58
CA ASN A 114 15.51 -13.54 39.24
C ASN A 114 16.53 -12.74 38.40
N ASP A 115 17.80 -12.79 38.77
CA ASP A 115 18.87 -12.09 38.03
C ASP A 115 18.99 -12.60 36.60
N ARG A 116 18.93 -13.93 36.41
CA ARG A 116 18.97 -14.55 35.08
C ARG A 116 17.72 -14.26 34.26
N GLU A 117 16.54 -14.31 34.87
CA GLU A 117 15.29 -13.97 34.19
C GLU A 117 15.26 -12.50 33.76
N GLN A 118 15.74 -11.58 34.60
CA GLN A 118 15.85 -10.16 34.26
C GLN A 118 16.86 -9.94 33.14
N ALA A 119 18.03 -10.56 33.21
CA ALA A 119 19.04 -10.49 32.15
C ALA A 119 18.50 -11.04 30.81
N ALA A 120 17.82 -12.20 30.84
CA ALA A 120 17.22 -12.79 29.65
C ALA A 120 16.11 -11.91 29.06
N ARG A 121 15.26 -11.29 29.90
CA ARG A 121 14.24 -10.34 29.45
C ARG A 121 14.88 -9.09 28.84
N PHE A 122 15.91 -8.56 29.47
CA PHE A 122 16.65 -7.41 28.95
C PHE A 122 17.27 -7.72 27.59
N ASP A 123 17.94 -8.88 27.46
CA ASP A 123 18.50 -9.35 26.21
C ASP A 123 17.40 -9.52 25.14
N GLN A 124 16.25 -10.09 25.51
CA GLN A 124 15.13 -10.25 24.58
C GLN A 124 14.59 -8.89 24.09
N VAL A 125 14.42 -7.92 24.99
CA VAL A 125 14.01 -6.55 24.63
C VAL A 125 15.07 -5.89 23.75
N ALA A 126 16.36 -6.03 24.07
CA ALA A 126 17.45 -5.49 23.27
C ALA A 126 17.52 -6.12 21.87
N GLN A 127 17.28 -7.44 21.74
CA GLN A 127 17.21 -8.11 20.45
C GLN A 127 16.00 -7.63 19.64
N LEU A 128 14.84 -7.50 20.29
CA LEU A 128 13.64 -7.00 19.63
C LEU A 128 13.81 -5.56 19.15
N ALA A 129 14.41 -4.69 19.96
CA ALA A 129 14.76 -3.32 19.58
C ALA A 129 15.67 -3.28 18.34
N LYS A 130 16.71 -4.14 18.29
CA LYS A 130 17.57 -4.27 17.11
C LYS A 130 16.83 -4.73 15.85
N VAL A 131 15.85 -5.63 15.98
CA VAL A 131 15.02 -6.07 14.86
C VAL A 131 14.18 -4.90 14.33
N TYR A 132 13.51 -4.15 15.21
CA TYR A 132 12.72 -2.99 14.80
C TYR A 132 13.57 -1.87 14.21
N GLU A 133 14.73 -1.58 14.79
CA GLU A 133 15.69 -0.61 14.24
C GLU A 133 16.11 -1.01 12.82
N ARG A 134 16.44 -2.28 12.59
CA ARG A 134 16.76 -2.77 11.25
C ARG A 134 15.59 -2.63 10.30
N LEU A 135 14.38 -3.00 10.70
CA LEU A 135 13.17 -2.84 9.87
C LEU A 135 12.94 -1.38 9.49
N PHE A 136 13.11 -0.46 10.45
CA PHE A 136 13.01 0.97 10.20
C PHE A 136 14.03 1.42 9.15
N GLN A 137 15.29 1.00 9.27
CA GLN A 137 16.39 1.35 8.38
C GLN A 137 16.22 0.79 6.94
N VAL A 138 15.78 -0.47 6.80
CA VAL A 138 15.70 -1.13 5.47
C VAL A 138 14.37 -0.89 4.74
N SER A 139 13.35 -0.39 5.43
CA SER A 139 12.01 -0.18 4.84
C SER A 139 12.07 0.68 3.58
N VAL A 140 11.27 0.30 2.58
CA VAL A 140 11.07 1.07 1.34
C VAL A 140 10.05 2.18 1.55
N GLY A 141 9.03 1.92 2.38
CA GLY A 141 8.09 2.95 2.81
C GLY A 141 8.81 4.05 3.59
N LEU A 142 8.36 5.28 3.37
CA LEU A 142 8.82 6.44 4.12
C LEU A 142 8.19 6.37 5.50
N LEU A 143 8.98 6.17 6.54
CA LEU A 143 8.50 6.04 7.92
C LEU A 143 8.91 7.27 8.70
N VAL A 144 7.97 7.83 9.46
CA VAL A 144 8.21 8.99 10.31
C VAL A 144 7.43 8.93 11.62
N THR A 145 7.91 9.69 12.58
CA THR A 145 7.08 10.16 13.70
C THR A 145 7.09 11.68 13.71
N LEU A 146 5.95 12.28 14.05
CA LEU A 146 5.73 13.72 14.10
C LEU A 146 5.24 14.11 15.49
N ASP A 147 5.80 15.16 16.07
CA ASP A 147 5.33 15.70 17.36
C ASP A 147 4.25 16.78 17.19
N ALA A 148 3.70 17.23 18.32
CA ALA A 148 2.68 18.29 18.36
C ALA A 148 3.21 19.67 17.92
N ASP A 149 4.52 19.90 17.94
CA ASP A 149 5.16 21.15 17.49
C ASP A 149 5.35 21.20 15.97
N GLY A 150 5.04 20.11 15.26
CA GLY A 150 5.16 20.01 13.81
C GLY A 150 6.58 19.64 13.34
N TYR A 151 7.36 18.96 14.17
CA TYR A 151 8.68 18.46 13.83
C TYR A 151 8.68 16.95 13.71
N PHE A 152 9.35 16.44 12.68
CA PHE A 152 9.64 15.01 12.65
C PHE A 152 10.62 14.68 13.79
N ARG A 153 10.31 13.65 14.58
CA ARG A 153 11.18 13.14 15.64
C ARG A 153 12.03 11.98 15.17
N HIS A 154 11.48 11.18 14.27
CA HIS A 154 12.20 10.09 13.63
C HIS A 154 11.83 10.09 12.15
N ALA A 155 12.81 9.84 11.29
CA ALA A 155 12.64 9.62 9.87
C ALA A 155 13.60 8.50 9.43
N ASN A 156 13.14 7.56 8.61
CA ASN A 156 14.01 6.48 8.14
C ASN A 156 14.85 6.88 6.92
N PRO A 157 15.91 6.13 6.55
CA PRO A 157 16.74 6.44 5.38
C PRO A 157 16.02 6.35 4.03
N ALA A 158 14.78 5.86 3.98
CA ALA A 158 13.97 5.91 2.76
C ALA A 158 13.75 7.35 2.29
N TRP A 159 13.68 8.32 3.21
CA TRP A 159 13.56 9.75 2.88
C TRP A 159 14.70 10.27 2.02
N GLU A 160 15.93 9.90 2.37
CA GLU A 160 17.12 10.31 1.62
C GLU A 160 17.14 9.65 0.23
N ARG A 161 16.78 8.36 0.15
CA ARG A 161 16.72 7.64 -1.12
C ARG A 161 15.62 8.16 -2.05
N THR A 162 14.50 8.63 -1.51
CA THR A 162 13.32 9.02 -2.29
C THR A 162 13.29 10.52 -2.62
N LEU A 163 13.61 11.39 -1.65
CA LEU A 163 13.55 12.85 -1.77
C LEU A 163 14.94 13.53 -1.71
N GLY A 164 16.00 12.82 -1.31
CA GLY A 164 17.34 13.39 -1.15
C GLY A 164 17.62 14.07 0.20
N TRP A 165 16.63 14.15 1.09
CA TRP A 165 16.79 14.74 2.43
C TRP A 165 17.27 13.69 3.43
N THR A 166 18.34 13.99 4.16
CA THR A 166 18.82 13.06 5.21
C THR A 166 17.84 13.05 6.39
N PRO A 167 17.81 11.98 7.20
CA PRO A 167 17.01 11.96 8.43
C PRO A 167 17.28 13.15 9.37
N GLU A 168 18.54 13.60 9.45
CA GLU A 168 18.91 14.79 10.24
C GLU A 168 18.30 16.07 9.64
N ASP A 169 18.35 16.24 8.31
CA ASP A 169 17.71 17.37 7.63
C ASP A 169 16.19 17.37 7.90
N MET A 170 15.55 16.19 7.78
CA MET A 170 14.11 15.99 7.98
C MET A 170 13.65 16.35 9.40
N THR A 171 14.47 16.08 10.41
CA THR A 171 14.15 16.34 11.83
C THR A 171 14.55 17.75 12.29
N SER A 172 15.38 18.45 11.52
CA SER A 172 15.89 19.79 11.86
C SER A 172 14.91 20.94 11.63
N ARG A 173 13.86 20.73 10.83
CA ARG A 173 12.92 21.78 10.43
C ARG A 173 11.47 21.28 10.43
N PRO A 174 10.48 22.19 10.48
CA PRO A 174 9.08 21.81 10.47
C PRO A 174 8.72 21.02 9.21
N PHE A 175 7.88 19.99 9.37
CA PHE A 175 7.52 19.11 8.25
C PHE A 175 6.88 19.85 7.07
N ILE A 176 6.18 20.95 7.37
CA ILE A 176 5.42 21.74 6.40
C ILE A 176 6.33 22.46 5.39
N GLU A 177 7.60 22.69 5.73
CA GLU A 177 8.57 23.31 4.82
C GLU A 177 8.89 22.41 3.63
N PHE A 178 8.82 21.09 3.81
CA PHE A 178 9.03 20.12 2.73
C PHE A 178 7.81 19.96 1.82
N VAL A 179 6.67 20.58 2.16
CA VAL A 179 5.42 20.45 1.41
C VAL A 179 5.32 21.57 0.38
N HIS A 180 4.88 21.21 -0.82
CA HIS A 180 4.62 22.14 -1.92
C HIS A 180 3.70 23.29 -1.45
N PRO A 181 4.00 24.56 -1.79
CA PRO A 181 3.27 25.72 -1.25
C PRO A 181 1.75 25.65 -1.35
N GLU A 182 1.22 25.19 -2.49
CA GLU A 182 -0.23 25.03 -2.72
C GLU A 182 -0.90 23.97 -1.83
N ASP A 183 -0.13 22.98 -1.35
CA ASP A 183 -0.67 21.86 -0.57
C ASP A 183 -0.55 22.11 0.94
N ARG A 184 0.10 23.20 1.37
CA ARG A 184 0.41 23.47 2.78
C ARG A 184 -0.83 23.65 3.64
N GLU A 185 -1.81 24.41 3.17
CA GLU A 185 -3.06 24.67 3.92
C GLU A 185 -3.83 23.37 4.19
N ALA A 186 -4.04 22.57 3.13
CA ALA A 186 -4.71 21.27 3.24
C ALA A 186 -3.94 20.31 4.16
N THR A 187 -2.60 20.31 4.05
CA THR A 187 -1.75 19.45 4.87
C THR A 187 -1.80 19.82 6.35
N LEU A 188 -1.79 21.11 6.70
CA LEU A 188 -1.93 21.57 8.10
C LEU A 188 -3.30 21.22 8.68
N ALA A 189 -4.36 21.34 7.88
CA ALA A 189 -5.70 20.94 8.30
C ALA A 189 -5.79 19.44 8.61
N GLU A 190 -5.17 18.59 7.78
CA GLU A 190 -5.11 17.14 8.01
C GLU A 190 -4.29 16.81 9.26
N ALA A 191 -3.13 17.43 9.44
CA ALA A 191 -2.31 17.26 10.64
C ALA A 191 -3.06 17.67 11.92
N ALA A 192 -3.79 18.79 11.89
CA ALA A 192 -4.60 19.22 13.03
C ALA A 192 -5.71 18.21 13.36
N ALA A 193 -6.33 17.60 12.35
CA ALA A 193 -7.34 16.55 12.54
C ALA A 193 -6.74 15.28 13.17
N LEU A 194 -5.51 14.89 12.80
CA LEU A 194 -4.79 13.78 13.41
C LEU A 194 -4.58 13.98 14.92
N PHE A 195 -4.11 15.16 15.33
CA PHE A 195 -3.92 15.49 16.75
C PHE A 195 -5.23 15.61 17.54
N GLN A 196 -6.37 15.76 16.86
CA GLN A 196 -7.71 15.67 17.46
C GLN A 196 -8.22 14.22 17.59
N GLY A 197 -7.41 13.22 17.20
CA GLY A 197 -7.72 11.80 17.33
C GLY A 197 -8.40 11.19 16.10
N ARG A 198 -8.46 11.90 14.96
CA ARG A 198 -8.82 11.25 13.69
C ARG A 198 -7.64 10.44 13.16
N THR A 199 -7.92 9.38 12.42
CA THR A 199 -6.92 8.60 11.70
C THR A 199 -6.93 9.00 10.23
N THR A 200 -5.76 9.29 9.67
CA THR A 200 -5.60 9.54 8.24
C THR A 200 -5.40 8.19 7.56
N ILE A 201 -6.41 7.75 6.82
CA ILE A 201 -6.35 6.52 6.01
C ILE A 201 -5.54 6.76 4.74
N ARG A 202 -5.84 7.86 4.06
CA ARG A 202 -5.14 8.29 2.84
C ARG A 202 -5.21 9.81 2.70
N PHE A 203 -4.06 10.45 2.58
CA PHE A 203 -3.93 11.86 2.22
C PHE A 203 -2.78 12.02 1.23
N ASP A 204 -3.05 12.64 0.09
CA ASP A 204 -2.06 12.78 -0.99
C ASP A 204 -1.60 14.24 -1.06
N ASN A 205 -0.29 14.49 -0.96
CA ASN A 205 0.28 15.83 -1.13
C ASN A 205 1.66 15.77 -1.81
N ARG A 206 2.11 16.91 -2.35
CA ARG A 206 3.41 17.03 -2.98
C ARG A 206 4.48 17.41 -1.97
N TYR A 207 5.57 16.66 -1.96
CA TYR A 207 6.78 16.96 -1.20
C TYR A 207 7.91 17.42 -2.13
N GLU A 208 8.67 18.42 -1.69
CA GLU A 208 9.84 18.96 -2.37
C GLU A 208 11.06 18.05 -2.11
N CYS A 209 11.72 17.65 -3.19
CA CYS A 209 13.00 16.97 -3.16
C CYS A 209 14.14 17.98 -2.93
N LYS A 210 15.29 17.51 -2.45
CA LYS A 210 16.47 18.35 -2.22
C LYS A 210 17.02 18.99 -3.51
N ASP A 211 16.68 18.45 -4.67
CA ASP A 211 17.03 18.99 -6.00
C ASP A 211 15.99 20.00 -6.54
N GLY A 212 14.92 20.29 -5.78
CA GLY A 212 13.84 21.21 -6.15
C GLY A 212 12.71 20.58 -6.98
N SER A 213 12.81 19.29 -7.32
CA SER A 213 11.69 18.56 -7.94
C SER A 213 10.60 18.25 -6.91
N TYR A 214 9.42 17.80 -7.37
CA TYR A 214 8.31 17.43 -6.49
C TYR A 214 7.87 16.00 -6.71
N LYS A 215 7.53 15.32 -5.61
CA LYS A 215 6.97 13.97 -5.60
C LYS A 215 5.65 13.93 -4.87
N TRP A 216 4.71 13.15 -5.40
CA TRP A 216 3.44 12.88 -4.75
C TRP A 216 3.61 11.78 -3.71
N LEU A 217 3.31 12.11 -2.45
CA LEU A 217 3.30 11.15 -1.36
C LEU A 217 1.86 10.85 -0.96
N ALA A 218 1.54 9.56 -0.84
CA ALA A 218 0.29 9.10 -0.26
C ALA A 218 0.54 8.66 1.19
N TRP A 219 -0.12 9.35 2.13
CA TRP A 219 0.08 9.23 3.56
C TRP A 219 -0.98 8.38 4.24
N THR A 220 -0.54 7.54 5.17
CA THR A 220 -1.37 6.96 6.23
C THR A 220 -0.74 7.35 7.57
N ALA A 221 -1.54 7.89 8.49
CA ALA A 221 -1.03 8.35 9.77
C ALA A 221 -2.02 8.10 10.90
N HIS A 222 -1.49 7.80 12.08
CA HIS A 222 -2.27 7.55 13.28
C HIS A 222 -1.58 8.15 14.49
N LEU A 223 -2.39 8.65 15.42
CA LEU A 223 -1.94 9.05 16.75
C LEU A 223 -2.12 7.85 17.68
N ASP A 224 -1.09 7.48 18.43
CA ASP A 224 -1.28 6.47 19.49
C ASP A 224 -1.96 7.13 20.70
N ALA A 225 -3.17 6.65 21.03
CA ALA A 225 -3.96 7.19 22.12
C ALA A 225 -3.40 6.81 23.51
N ALA A 226 -2.54 5.78 23.58
CA ALA A 226 -1.93 5.30 24.82
C ALA A 226 -0.73 6.15 25.28
N ASP A 227 -0.19 7.00 24.41
CA ASP A 227 0.92 7.89 24.74
C ASP A 227 0.49 9.00 25.71
N ASP A 228 1.41 9.32 26.64
CA ASP A 228 1.32 10.48 27.53
C ASP A 228 0.99 11.73 26.69
N PRO A 229 -0.06 12.50 27.06
CA PRO A 229 -0.40 13.74 26.37
C PRO A 229 0.78 14.68 26.13
N ALA A 230 1.79 14.69 27.01
CA ALA A 230 2.97 15.53 26.88
C ALA A 230 3.99 15.03 25.83
N ASN A 231 3.93 13.76 25.43
CA ASN A 231 4.93 13.12 24.56
C ASN A 231 4.32 12.37 23.37
N ARG A 232 3.07 12.69 23.03
CA ARG A 232 2.32 12.07 21.93
C ARG A 232 3.02 12.27 20.59
N LEU A 233 3.24 11.15 19.91
CA LEU A 233 3.74 11.14 18.54
C LEU A 233 2.66 10.65 17.57
N VAL A 234 2.59 11.30 16.42
CA VAL A 234 1.88 10.78 15.25
C VAL A 234 2.84 9.86 14.51
N TYR A 235 2.40 8.64 14.23
CA TYR A 235 3.12 7.65 13.46
C TYR A 235 2.61 7.69 12.02
N GLY A 236 3.50 8.07 11.10
CA GLY A 236 3.18 8.26 9.69
C GLY A 236 3.95 7.29 8.80
N THR A 237 3.28 6.78 7.78
CA THR A 237 3.90 6.13 6.63
C THR A 237 3.48 6.82 5.34
N ALA A 238 4.44 7.01 4.44
CA ALA A 238 4.20 7.55 3.11
C ALA A 238 4.76 6.64 2.03
N HIS A 239 4.10 6.67 0.87
CA HIS A 239 4.55 6.02 -0.35
C HIS A 239 4.63 7.04 -1.48
N ASP A 240 5.74 7.01 -2.22
CA ASP A 240 5.88 7.76 -3.48
C ASP A 240 4.94 7.16 -4.54
N VAL A 241 3.92 7.92 -4.92
CA VAL A 241 2.92 7.54 -5.93
C VAL A 241 3.08 8.35 -7.22
N THR A 242 4.19 9.08 -7.38
CA THR A 242 4.42 9.98 -8.52
C THR A 242 4.32 9.23 -9.84
N SER A 243 5.10 8.16 -10.03
CA SER A 243 5.10 7.37 -11.28
C SER A 243 3.76 6.70 -11.56
N TYR A 244 3.03 6.29 -10.52
CA TYR A 244 1.70 5.71 -10.67
C TYR A 244 0.70 6.75 -11.18
N ARG A 245 0.74 7.98 -10.65
CA ARG A 245 -0.13 9.07 -11.10
C ARG A 245 0.23 9.55 -12.51
N GLU A 246 1.51 9.61 -12.84
CA GLU A 246 1.97 9.93 -14.19
C GLU A 246 1.46 8.91 -15.22
N LEU A 247 1.61 7.61 -14.92
CA LEU A 247 1.12 6.52 -15.77
C LEU A 247 -0.40 6.57 -15.95
N LEU A 248 -1.15 6.81 -14.87
CA LEU A 248 -2.60 6.99 -14.93
C LEU A 248 -2.97 8.18 -15.82
N GLY A 249 -2.30 9.32 -15.66
CA GLY A 249 -2.55 10.50 -16.47
C GLY A 249 -2.23 10.28 -17.95
N GLU A 250 -1.16 9.55 -18.28
CA GLU A 250 -0.85 9.16 -19.66
C GLU A 250 -1.91 8.23 -20.26
N PHE A 251 -2.38 7.26 -19.47
CA PHE A 251 -3.44 6.35 -19.89
C PHE A 251 -4.75 7.10 -20.15
N GLU A 252 -5.13 8.03 -19.27
CA GLU A 252 -6.31 8.88 -19.45
C GLU A 252 -6.21 9.75 -20.71
N ARG A 253 -5.05 10.40 -20.95
CA ARG A 253 -4.81 11.17 -22.18
C ARG A 253 -4.90 10.29 -23.43
N THR A 254 -4.39 9.06 -23.36
CA THR A 254 -4.45 8.10 -24.47
C THR A 254 -5.89 7.67 -24.74
N LEU A 255 -6.67 7.37 -23.71
CA LEU A 255 -8.10 7.07 -23.83
C LEU A 255 -8.89 8.24 -24.41
N ALA A 256 -8.59 9.48 -23.99
CA ALA A 256 -9.20 10.67 -24.55
C ALA A 256 -8.90 10.79 -26.05
N ARG A 257 -7.63 10.65 -26.46
CA ARG A 257 -7.26 10.67 -27.90
C ARG A 257 -7.91 9.56 -28.72
N LEU A 258 -8.02 8.35 -28.15
CA LEU A 258 -8.70 7.23 -28.80
C LEU A 258 -10.19 7.55 -28.98
N ARG A 259 -10.84 8.12 -27.96
CA ARG A 259 -12.24 8.56 -28.03
C ARG A 259 -12.44 9.61 -29.13
N ASP A 260 -11.60 10.66 -29.15
CA ASP A 260 -11.69 11.73 -30.13
C ASP A 260 -11.49 11.21 -31.57
N SER A 261 -10.54 10.28 -31.75
CA SER A 261 -10.28 9.64 -33.05
C SER A 261 -11.45 8.78 -33.51
N MET A 262 -12.07 8.03 -32.59
CA MET A 262 -13.28 7.23 -32.89
C MET A 262 -14.47 8.12 -33.27
N GLN A 263 -14.62 9.29 -32.63
CA GLN A 263 -15.66 10.26 -32.97
C GLN A 263 -15.44 10.85 -34.37
N ALA A 264 -14.20 11.19 -34.74
CA ALA A 264 -13.87 11.72 -36.06
C ALA A 264 -14.17 10.74 -37.22
N MET A 265 -14.11 9.42 -36.98
CA MET A 265 -14.39 8.40 -38.02
C MET A 265 -15.89 8.10 -38.25
N SER A 266 -16.81 8.67 -37.47
CA SER A 266 -18.22 8.23 -37.44
C SER A 266 -19.17 8.97 -38.39
N THR A 267 -18.71 10.01 -39.08
CA THR A 267 -19.46 10.79 -40.08
C THR A 267 -18.58 11.19 -41.27
N PRO A 268 -17.95 10.21 -41.96
CA PRO A 268 -17.05 10.51 -43.08
C PRO A 268 -17.85 11.03 -44.29
N LEU A 269 -17.37 12.08 -44.95
CA LEU A 269 -17.88 12.43 -46.26
C LEU A 269 -17.11 11.62 -47.31
N ILE A 270 -17.79 10.70 -47.99
CA ILE A 270 -17.20 9.75 -48.93
C ILE A 270 -17.45 10.26 -50.36
N PRO A 271 -16.42 10.67 -51.11
CA PRO A 271 -16.58 11.05 -52.51
C PRO A 271 -16.84 9.81 -53.37
N ILE A 272 -17.91 9.84 -54.17
CA ILE A 272 -18.22 8.79 -55.17
C ILE A 272 -17.71 9.21 -56.55
N THR A 273 -17.86 10.49 -56.88
CA THR A 273 -17.30 11.14 -58.07
C THR A 273 -16.99 12.60 -57.75
N ASP A 274 -16.36 13.33 -58.68
CA ASP A 274 -16.08 14.77 -58.55
C ASP A 274 -17.33 15.64 -58.34
N ARG A 275 -18.54 15.08 -58.52
CA ARG A 275 -19.81 15.81 -58.39
C ARG A 275 -20.76 15.22 -57.35
N ILE A 276 -20.44 14.04 -56.78
CA ILE A 276 -21.33 13.29 -55.89
C ILE A 276 -20.56 12.87 -54.64
N VAL A 277 -21.07 13.27 -53.48
CA VAL A 277 -20.58 12.85 -52.16
C VAL A 277 -21.68 12.13 -51.39
N VAL A 278 -21.28 11.12 -50.61
CA VAL A 278 -22.16 10.36 -49.73
C VAL A 278 -21.72 10.57 -48.29
N MET A 279 -22.68 10.85 -47.42
CA MET A 279 -22.47 10.97 -46.00
C MET A 279 -23.33 9.94 -45.25
N PRO A 280 -22.74 8.81 -44.82
CA PRO A 280 -23.43 7.85 -43.98
C PRO A 280 -23.57 8.35 -42.55
N LEU A 281 -24.79 8.25 -42.02
CA LEU A 281 -25.16 8.63 -40.67
C LEU A 281 -25.44 7.35 -39.87
N VAL A 282 -24.48 6.94 -39.04
CA VAL A 282 -24.53 5.65 -38.32
C VAL A 282 -24.46 5.83 -36.81
N GLY A 283 -25.36 5.16 -36.07
CA GLY A 283 -25.36 5.18 -34.60
C GLY A 283 -26.41 6.12 -34.00
N GLN A 284 -26.19 6.57 -32.77
CA GLN A 284 -27.07 7.53 -32.10
C GLN A 284 -26.68 8.96 -32.47
N MET A 285 -27.70 9.83 -32.63
CA MET A 285 -27.55 11.25 -32.95
C MET A 285 -27.87 12.09 -31.71
N ASP A 286 -26.89 12.83 -31.23
CA ASP A 286 -27.07 13.87 -30.21
C ASP A 286 -26.93 15.27 -30.82
N THR A 287 -27.13 16.31 -30.02
CA THR A 287 -27.11 17.71 -30.47
C THR A 287 -25.76 18.11 -31.07
N GLU A 288 -24.65 17.65 -30.49
CA GLU A 288 -23.30 18.00 -30.94
C GLU A 288 -23.01 17.36 -32.29
N ARG A 289 -23.40 16.09 -32.44
CA ARG A 289 -23.24 15.33 -33.68
C ARG A 289 -24.08 15.89 -34.82
N VAL A 290 -25.27 16.39 -34.53
CA VAL A 290 -26.13 17.06 -35.52
C VAL A 290 -25.45 18.31 -36.09
N SER A 291 -24.87 19.16 -35.24
CA SER A 291 -24.13 20.34 -35.69
C SER A 291 -22.87 19.96 -36.48
N GLN A 292 -22.17 18.91 -36.06
CA GLN A 292 -21.01 18.39 -36.77
C GLN A 292 -21.37 17.88 -38.17
N VAL A 293 -22.52 17.20 -38.32
CA VAL A 293 -22.98 16.71 -39.62
C VAL A 293 -23.19 17.84 -40.61
N MET A 294 -23.87 18.90 -40.18
CA MET A 294 -24.11 20.07 -41.01
C MET A 294 -22.81 20.74 -41.43
N ALA A 295 -21.88 20.95 -40.49
CA ALA A 295 -20.59 21.58 -40.77
C ALA A 295 -19.77 20.77 -41.79
N VAL A 296 -19.64 19.45 -41.59
CA VAL A 296 -18.88 18.57 -42.49
C VAL A 296 -19.51 18.50 -43.88
N ALA A 297 -20.84 18.45 -43.98
CA ALA A 297 -21.52 18.43 -45.27
C ALA A 297 -21.32 19.73 -46.06
N LEU A 298 -21.41 20.89 -45.40
CA LEU A 298 -21.22 22.20 -46.03
C LEU A 298 -19.77 22.42 -46.49
N ASP A 299 -18.80 22.15 -45.61
CA ASP A 299 -17.37 22.25 -45.92
C ASP A 299 -16.96 21.28 -47.03
N GLY A 300 -17.53 20.08 -47.00
CA GLY A 300 -17.38 19.07 -48.04
C GLY A 300 -17.82 19.52 -49.42
N VAL A 301 -19.03 20.09 -49.53
CA VAL A 301 -19.54 20.63 -50.81
C VAL A 301 -18.67 21.77 -51.33
N GLN A 302 -18.21 22.65 -50.43
CA GLN A 302 -17.33 23.75 -50.81
C GLN A 302 -15.98 23.28 -51.34
N SER A 303 -15.36 22.32 -50.66
CA SER A 303 -14.05 21.79 -51.01
C SER A 303 -14.08 20.87 -52.25
N SER A 304 -15.12 20.05 -52.39
CA SER A 304 -15.22 19.08 -53.49
C SER A 304 -16.03 19.59 -54.69
N GLN A 305 -16.62 20.80 -54.61
CA GLN A 305 -17.56 21.35 -55.59
C GLN A 305 -18.70 20.39 -55.97
N ALA A 306 -19.13 19.55 -55.01
CA ALA A 306 -20.14 18.55 -55.27
C ALA A 306 -21.48 19.22 -55.60
N GLN A 307 -22.10 18.78 -56.69
CA GLN A 307 -23.44 19.22 -57.07
C GLN A 307 -24.53 18.39 -56.39
N MET A 308 -24.15 17.24 -55.82
CA MET A 308 -25.07 16.34 -55.15
C MET A 308 -24.49 15.73 -53.88
N VAL A 309 -25.29 15.78 -52.82
CA VAL A 309 -24.98 15.18 -51.52
C VAL A 309 -26.01 14.12 -51.20
N ILE A 310 -25.58 12.91 -50.87
CA ILE A 310 -26.44 11.82 -50.43
C ILE A 310 -26.27 11.66 -48.92
N LEU A 311 -27.31 11.95 -48.15
CA LEU A 311 -27.37 11.71 -46.71
C LEU A 311 -27.98 10.32 -46.48
N ASP A 312 -27.19 9.37 -45.99
CA ASP A 312 -27.65 8.00 -45.76
C ASP A 312 -28.00 7.76 -44.29
N VAL A 313 -29.30 7.76 -43.96
CA VAL A 313 -29.80 7.56 -42.59
C VAL A 313 -30.12 6.10 -42.26
N THR A 314 -29.73 5.14 -43.11
CA THR A 314 -30.01 3.71 -42.90
C THR A 314 -29.48 3.18 -41.56
N GLY A 315 -28.36 3.73 -41.07
CA GLY A 315 -27.68 3.36 -39.83
C GLY A 315 -28.26 3.99 -38.56
N LEU A 316 -29.29 4.83 -38.66
CA LEU A 316 -29.96 5.43 -37.51
C LEU A 316 -31.07 4.50 -36.98
N LYS A 317 -31.03 4.19 -35.68
CA LYS A 317 -32.02 3.33 -35.03
C LYS A 317 -33.34 4.07 -34.76
N GLU A 318 -33.25 5.34 -34.36
CA GLU A 318 -34.37 6.22 -34.03
C GLU A 318 -34.07 7.64 -34.54
N ILE A 319 -35.10 8.33 -35.03
CA ILE A 319 -35.02 9.73 -35.47
C ILE A 319 -36.11 10.49 -34.73
N ASP A 320 -35.69 11.38 -33.83
CA ASP A 320 -36.59 12.27 -33.12
C ASP A 320 -36.88 13.55 -33.94
N THR A 321 -37.69 14.43 -33.38
CA THR A 321 -38.06 15.69 -34.04
C THR A 321 -36.86 16.63 -34.26
N ARG A 322 -35.82 16.55 -33.41
CA ARG A 322 -34.61 17.38 -33.51
C ARG A 322 -33.73 16.94 -34.66
N VAL A 323 -33.45 15.64 -34.76
CA VAL A 323 -32.69 15.05 -35.86
C VAL A 323 -33.41 15.25 -37.19
N ALA A 324 -34.74 15.10 -37.20
CA ALA A 324 -35.56 15.35 -38.39
C ALA A 324 -35.47 16.80 -38.88
N SER A 325 -35.58 17.79 -37.98
CA SER A 325 -35.40 19.22 -38.33
C SER A 325 -34.02 19.47 -38.90
N ALA A 326 -32.98 18.95 -38.23
CA ALA A 326 -31.62 19.23 -38.64
C ALA A 326 -31.22 18.61 -39.98
N LEU A 327 -31.77 17.44 -40.34
CA LEU A 327 -31.58 16.87 -41.68
C LEU A 327 -32.18 17.78 -42.77
N VAL A 328 -33.35 18.36 -42.50
CA VAL A 328 -34.00 19.31 -43.42
C VAL A 328 -33.23 20.63 -43.50
N ASP A 329 -32.78 21.16 -42.36
CA ASP A 329 -31.98 22.40 -42.31
C ASP A 329 -30.63 22.23 -43.01
N THR A 330 -29.98 21.08 -42.83
CA THR A 330 -28.75 20.73 -43.57
C THR A 330 -29.02 20.69 -45.06
N ALA A 331 -30.10 20.05 -45.51
CA ALA A 331 -30.45 19.99 -46.92
C ALA A 331 -30.72 21.37 -47.54
N ARG A 332 -31.38 22.28 -46.81
CA ARG A 332 -31.61 23.66 -47.24
C ARG A 332 -30.32 24.46 -47.34
N ALA A 333 -29.44 24.33 -46.35
CA ALA A 333 -28.15 25.01 -46.36
C ALA A 333 -27.28 24.53 -47.53
N LEU A 334 -27.28 23.23 -47.84
CA LEU A 334 -26.60 22.68 -49.03
C LEU A 334 -27.21 23.19 -50.34
N GLN A 335 -28.54 23.36 -50.40
CA GLN A 335 -29.23 23.92 -51.55
C GLN A 335 -28.86 25.38 -51.80
N LEU A 336 -28.68 26.18 -50.74
CA LEU A 336 -28.17 27.56 -50.85
C LEU A 336 -26.75 27.61 -51.43
N LEU A 337 -25.94 26.58 -51.19
CA LEU A 337 -24.62 26.41 -51.80
C LEU A 337 -24.66 25.80 -53.22
N GLY A 338 -25.86 25.56 -53.78
CA GLY A 338 -26.04 25.03 -55.12
C GLY A 338 -25.93 23.50 -55.22
N ALA A 339 -25.86 22.78 -54.09
CA ALA A 339 -25.85 21.33 -54.06
C ALA A 339 -27.25 20.76 -53.78
N ARG A 340 -27.65 19.75 -54.55
CA ARG A 340 -28.93 19.04 -54.34
C ARG A 340 -28.73 17.91 -53.34
N THR A 341 -29.65 17.78 -52.39
CA THR A 341 -29.57 16.77 -51.35
C THR A 341 -30.51 15.59 -51.66
N ILE A 342 -29.99 14.36 -51.57
CA ILE A 342 -30.76 13.12 -51.59
C ILE A 342 -30.72 12.50 -50.20
N LEU A 343 -31.88 12.19 -49.63
CA LEU A 343 -31.99 11.45 -48.38
C LEU A 343 -32.33 9.98 -48.66
N THR A 344 -31.56 9.05 -48.08
CA THR A 344 -31.77 7.59 -48.23
C THR A 344 -32.02 6.90 -46.90
N GLY A 345 -32.78 5.80 -46.91
CA GLY A 345 -33.01 5.00 -45.70
C GLY A 345 -34.15 5.47 -44.81
N ILE A 346 -35.06 6.33 -45.32
CA ILE A 346 -36.22 6.81 -44.57
C ILE A 346 -37.18 5.64 -44.32
N ARG A 347 -37.42 5.31 -43.05
CA ARG A 347 -38.41 4.30 -42.63
C ARG A 347 -39.80 4.93 -42.51
N PRO A 348 -40.90 4.13 -42.57
CA PRO A 348 -42.26 4.66 -42.46
C PRO A 348 -42.51 5.55 -41.23
N ALA A 349 -41.97 5.18 -40.07
CA ALA A 349 -42.07 5.98 -38.85
C ALA A 349 -41.41 7.36 -38.97
N VAL A 350 -40.28 7.44 -39.66
CA VAL A 350 -39.53 8.70 -39.88
C VAL A 350 -40.27 9.61 -40.84
N ALA A 351 -40.85 9.04 -41.90
CA ALA A 351 -41.66 9.79 -42.86
C ALA A 351 -42.89 10.42 -42.18
N GLN A 352 -43.53 9.68 -41.26
CA GLN A 352 -44.64 10.20 -40.46
C GLN A 352 -44.22 11.36 -39.57
N THR A 353 -43.05 11.29 -38.91
CA THR A 353 -42.51 12.38 -38.10
C THR A 353 -42.23 13.63 -38.95
N LEU A 354 -41.59 13.49 -40.10
CA LEU A 354 -41.29 14.62 -41.00
C LEU A 354 -42.56 15.32 -41.49
N VAL A 355 -43.59 14.56 -41.85
CA VAL A 355 -44.89 15.09 -42.27
C VAL A 355 -45.64 15.72 -41.10
N GLY A 356 -45.63 15.08 -39.92
CA GLY A 356 -46.31 15.58 -38.72
C GLY A 356 -45.74 16.90 -38.20
N LEU A 357 -44.47 17.19 -38.47
CA LEU A 357 -43.82 18.46 -38.14
C LEU A 357 -44.08 19.58 -39.14
N GLY A 358 -44.72 19.30 -40.28
CA GLY A 358 -45.01 20.30 -41.32
C GLY A 358 -43.76 20.89 -41.97
N LEU A 359 -42.64 20.16 -41.98
CA LEU A 359 -41.39 20.64 -42.56
C LEU A 359 -41.51 20.72 -44.09
N ASP A 360 -41.16 21.87 -44.66
CA ASP A 360 -41.09 22.04 -46.11
C ASP A 360 -39.93 21.23 -46.70
N LEU A 361 -40.29 20.20 -47.47
CA LEU A 361 -39.39 19.28 -48.16
C LEU A 361 -39.09 19.71 -49.60
N ALA A 362 -39.51 20.90 -50.02
CA ALA A 362 -39.21 21.43 -51.35
C ALA A 362 -37.69 21.47 -51.59
N GLY A 363 -37.22 20.70 -52.57
CA GLY A 363 -35.79 20.59 -52.91
C GLY A 363 -35.08 19.34 -52.36
N LEU A 364 -35.70 18.60 -51.44
CA LEU A 364 -35.17 17.34 -50.93
C LEU A 364 -35.65 16.17 -51.80
N ILE A 365 -34.71 15.38 -52.31
CA ILE A 365 -35.02 14.16 -53.07
C ILE A 365 -34.94 12.98 -52.13
N THR A 366 -35.92 12.08 -52.15
CA THR A 366 -35.88 10.87 -51.33
C THR A 366 -35.72 9.63 -52.21
N LYS A 367 -34.93 8.67 -51.73
CA LYS A 367 -34.69 7.37 -52.38
C LYS A 367 -34.71 6.27 -51.33
N SER A 368 -35.19 5.08 -51.70
CA SER A 368 -35.36 3.98 -50.74
C SER A 368 -34.04 3.38 -50.28
N THR A 369 -33.02 3.35 -51.15
CA THR A 369 -31.70 2.79 -50.85
C THR A 369 -30.58 3.68 -51.36
N LEU A 370 -29.40 3.57 -50.73
CA LEU A 370 -28.18 4.24 -51.18
C LEU A 370 -27.85 3.95 -52.65
N GLN A 371 -27.99 2.68 -53.08
CA GLN A 371 -27.76 2.28 -54.47
C GLN A 371 -28.67 3.03 -55.46
N SER A 372 -29.96 3.17 -55.13
CA SER A 372 -30.91 3.89 -55.99
C SER A 372 -30.64 5.40 -56.03
N ALA A 373 -30.11 5.97 -54.95
CA ALA A 373 -29.66 7.37 -54.91
C ALA A 373 -28.42 7.60 -55.76
N ILE A 374 -27.39 6.74 -55.63
CA ILE A 374 -26.18 6.83 -56.45
C ILE A 374 -26.52 6.69 -57.94
N SER A 375 -27.37 5.73 -58.30
CA SER A 375 -27.81 5.54 -59.70
C SER A 375 -28.53 6.78 -60.25
N PHE A 376 -29.47 7.34 -59.48
CA PHE A 376 -30.17 8.56 -59.84
C PHE A 376 -29.23 9.76 -59.93
N ALA A 377 -28.24 9.83 -59.04
CA ALA A 377 -27.24 10.90 -58.99
C ALA A 377 -26.39 10.95 -60.25
N LEU A 378 -25.91 9.78 -60.68
CA LEU A 378 -25.11 9.62 -61.88
C LEU A 378 -25.89 9.96 -63.16
N GLN A 379 -27.18 9.57 -63.24
CA GLN A 379 -28.04 9.86 -64.40
C GLN A 379 -28.42 11.34 -64.49
N SER A 380 -28.68 11.99 -63.35
CA SER A 380 -29.07 13.42 -63.32
C SER A 380 -27.94 14.35 -63.75
N GLY A 381 -26.68 13.92 -63.59
CA GLY A 381 -25.49 14.64 -64.05
C GLY A 381 -25.20 14.52 -65.56
N GLN A 382 -25.97 13.72 -66.31
CA GLN A 382 -25.77 13.46 -67.74
C GLN A 382 -26.72 14.23 -68.68
N THR A 383 -27.55 15.16 -68.18
CA THR A 383 -28.47 15.92 -69.06
C THR A 383 -27.68 16.91 -69.93
N PRO A 384 -27.65 16.80 -71.27
CA PRO A 384 -26.98 17.76 -72.14
C PRO A 384 -27.76 19.08 -72.17
N ALA A 385 -27.04 20.21 -72.24
CA ALA A 385 -27.60 21.52 -72.51
C ALA A 385 -28.51 21.45 -73.76
N ARG A 386 -29.79 21.81 -73.60
CA ARG A 386 -30.74 21.93 -74.70
C ARG A 386 -30.16 22.88 -75.75
N ALA A 387 -29.97 22.37 -76.97
CA ALA A 387 -29.64 23.14 -78.15
C ALA A 387 -30.72 24.20 -78.39
N LEU A 388 -30.33 25.47 -78.31
CA LEU A 388 -30.98 26.54 -79.06
C LEU A 388 -30.43 26.45 -80.49
N SER A 389 -31.32 26.38 -81.47
CA SER A 389 -30.98 26.42 -82.90
C SER A 389 -32.06 27.18 -83.64
N PRO A 390 -31.69 27.80 -84.76
CA PRO A 390 -30.92 29.02 -84.90
C PRO A 390 -31.80 30.28 -84.93
#